data_AF-A0A839WQ02-F1
#
_entry.id   AF-A0A839WQ02-F1
#
_cell.length_a   1.000
_cell.length_b   1.000
_cell.length_c   1.000
_cell.angle_alpha   90.00
_cell.angle_beta   90.00
_cell.angle_gamma   90.00
#
_symmetry.space_group_name_H-M   'P 1'
#
loop_
_entity.id
_entity.type
_entity.pdbx_description
1 polymer ?
#
loop_
_entity_poly.entity_id
_entity_poly.type
_entity_poly.pdbx_seq_one_letter_code
_entity_poly.pdbx_strand_id
1 'polypeptide(L)'
;MSWKSFASVAAVCLSIALSATGCSPATPETQTAIPTSGGDPAAALVERFKMGAGLESLANQAAGATTTFATLAQQHGAAEAKHLVAGEIARLVPAYQARWDRNLATIYAKHFTPDELRSLATQGTGSPDAAKFRSTQATVAADMQAVSSPLLQQLVTEALHNALQR
;
A
#
# COMPACT_ATOMS: atom_id res chain seq x y z
N MET A 1 17.09 3.08 -11.94
CA MET A 1 16.09 2.02 -11.72
C MET A 1 14.73 2.48 -12.24
N SER A 2 14.06 1.70 -13.09
CA SER A 2 12.76 2.06 -13.69
C SER A 2 11.60 1.44 -12.91
N TRP A 3 10.65 2.26 -12.44
CA TRP A 3 9.47 1.92 -11.63
C TRP A 3 8.45 0.99 -12.35
N LYS A 4 8.71 0.61 -13.60
CA LYS A 4 7.73 -0.09 -14.45
C LYS A 4 7.41 -1.53 -14.00
N SER A 5 8.14 -2.08 -13.02
CA SER A 5 7.97 -3.46 -12.55
C SER A 5 7.00 -3.64 -11.37
N PHE A 6 6.39 -2.57 -10.84
CA PHE A 6 5.65 -2.61 -9.55
C PHE A 6 4.14 -2.93 -9.64
N ALA A 7 3.57 -3.23 -10.82
CA ALA A 7 2.11 -3.27 -11.01
C ALA A 7 1.43 -4.66 -10.95
N SER A 8 2.14 -5.75 -10.65
CA SER A 8 1.64 -7.10 -10.97
C SER A 8 1.55 -8.06 -9.79
N VAL A 9 0.87 -7.76 -8.68
CA VAL A 9 0.38 -8.83 -7.78
C VAL A 9 -0.88 -8.40 -7.03
N ALA A 10 -2.06 -8.73 -7.56
CA ALA A 10 -3.28 -8.96 -6.77
C ALA A 10 -4.37 -9.59 -7.66
N ALA A 11 -4.09 -10.77 -8.20
CA ALA A 11 -5.12 -11.65 -8.76
C ALA A 11 -5.26 -12.85 -7.83
N VAL A 12 -6.19 -12.76 -6.87
CA VAL A 12 -6.67 -13.93 -6.14
C VAL A 12 -8.16 -14.06 -6.40
N CYS A 13 -8.46 -14.99 -7.28
CA CYS A 13 -9.78 -15.58 -7.49
C CYS A 13 -10.21 -16.32 -6.22
N LEU A 14 -11.45 -16.13 -5.78
CA LEU A 14 -12.12 -17.16 -5.01
C LEU A 14 -13.52 -17.39 -5.57
N SER A 15 -13.67 -18.56 -6.16
CA SER A 15 -14.85 -19.08 -6.83
C SER A 15 -15.66 -19.94 -5.85
N ILE A 16 -16.99 -19.75 -5.90
CA ILE A 16 -18.07 -20.75 -5.76
C ILE A 16 -18.41 -21.30 -4.35
N ALA A 17 -19.65 -21.04 -3.92
CA ALA A 17 -20.62 -22.11 -3.65
C ALA A 17 -22.07 -21.57 -3.73
N LEU A 18 -22.83 -22.17 -4.65
CA LEU A 18 -24.25 -21.96 -4.91
C LEU A 18 -25.06 -22.89 -3.99
N SER A 19 -26.08 -22.39 -3.30
CA SER A 19 -27.15 -23.21 -2.73
C SER A 19 -28.43 -22.39 -2.66
N ALA A 20 -29.45 -22.89 -3.35
CA ALA A 20 -30.74 -22.22 -3.55
C ALA A 20 -31.80 -22.67 -2.54
N THR A 21 -32.77 -21.78 -2.36
CA THR A 21 -34.19 -22.01 -2.00
C THR A 21 -34.57 -21.94 -0.53
N GLY A 22 -35.18 -20.81 -0.17
CA GLY A 22 -36.02 -20.63 1.02
C GLY A 22 -36.75 -19.29 0.92
N CYS A 23 -37.99 -19.30 0.42
CA CYS A 23 -38.87 -18.14 0.31
C CYS A 23 -39.44 -17.80 1.68
N SER A 24 -39.34 -16.55 2.15
CA SER A 24 -40.19 -15.98 3.20
C SER A 24 -40.16 -14.45 3.20
N PRO A 25 -41.24 -13.80 3.67
CA PRO A 25 -41.74 -12.56 3.09
C PRO A 25 -41.16 -11.29 3.71
N ALA A 26 -41.26 -10.23 2.91
CA ALA A 26 -40.82 -8.86 3.15
C ALA A 26 -41.22 -8.32 4.53
N THR A 27 -40.21 -8.06 5.35
CA THR A 27 -40.24 -6.99 6.37
C THR A 27 -39.72 -5.70 5.74
N PRO A 28 -40.33 -4.54 6.05
CA PRO A 28 -39.94 -3.26 5.47
C PRO A 28 -38.47 -3.02 5.76
N GLU A 29 -37.72 -2.73 4.70
CA GLU A 29 -36.34 -2.30 4.76
C GLU A 29 -36.27 -1.04 5.63
N THR A 30 -36.03 -1.27 6.92
CA THR A 30 -35.19 -0.36 7.68
C THR A 30 -33.87 -0.43 6.95
N GLN A 31 -33.69 0.45 5.96
CA GLN A 31 -32.40 0.77 5.41
C GLN A 31 -31.59 1.24 6.61
N THR A 32 -30.90 0.29 7.22
CA THR A 32 -29.83 0.55 8.16
C THR A 32 -28.91 1.47 7.39
N ALA A 33 -29.03 2.77 7.66
CA ALA A 33 -28.07 3.75 7.24
C ALA A 33 -26.71 3.14 7.58
N ILE A 34 -25.97 2.75 6.54
CA ILE A 34 -24.60 2.30 6.70
C ILE A 34 -23.97 3.42 7.52
N PRO A 35 -23.41 3.13 8.71
CA PRO A 35 -22.85 4.17 9.53
C PRO A 35 -21.86 4.90 8.64
N THR A 36 -22.20 6.14 8.28
CA THR A 36 -21.26 7.07 7.70
C THR A 36 -20.40 7.48 8.87
N SER A 37 -19.63 6.53 9.41
CA SER A 37 -18.60 6.85 10.39
C SER A 37 -17.72 7.85 9.67
N GLY A 38 -17.73 9.08 10.18
CA GLY A 38 -17.08 10.26 9.60
C GLY A 38 -15.56 10.18 9.60
N GLY A 39 -15.01 9.06 9.15
CA GLY A 39 -13.60 8.88 8.83
C GLY A 39 -13.33 9.25 7.38
N ASP A 40 -12.07 9.60 7.10
CA ASP A 40 -11.58 9.92 5.77
C ASP A 40 -11.77 8.71 4.81
N PRO A 41 -12.60 8.83 3.75
CA PRO A 41 -12.85 7.72 2.84
C PRO A 41 -11.60 7.30 2.05
N ALA A 42 -10.62 8.19 1.86
CA ALA A 42 -9.34 7.83 1.24
C ALA A 42 -8.50 6.94 2.17
N ALA A 43 -8.46 7.27 3.47
CA ALA A 43 -7.79 6.45 4.47
C ALA A 43 -8.42 5.06 4.56
N ALA A 44 -9.76 4.99 4.59
CA ALA A 44 -10.49 3.71 4.60
C ALA A 44 -10.16 2.83 3.38
N LEU A 45 -10.06 3.45 2.19
CA LEU A 45 -9.65 2.77 0.96
C LEU A 45 -8.23 2.18 1.08
N VAL A 46 -7.27 3.00 1.50
CA VAL A 46 -5.86 2.59 1.65
C VAL A 46 -5.73 1.44 2.65
N GLU A 47 -6.41 1.55 3.80
CA GLU A 47 -6.35 0.54 4.86
C GLU A 47 -6.99 -0.79 4.44
N ARG A 48 -8.18 -0.75 3.83
CA ARG A 48 -8.93 -1.95 3.45
C ARG A 48 -8.17 -2.80 2.43
N PHE A 49 -7.55 -2.16 1.44
CA PHE A 49 -6.83 -2.85 0.38
C PHE A 49 -5.32 -2.94 0.62
N LYS A 50 -4.84 -2.52 1.80
CA LYS A 50 -3.41 -2.55 2.18
C LYS A 50 -2.52 -1.91 1.13
N MET A 51 -2.96 -0.78 0.57
CA MET A 51 -2.30 -0.15 -0.57
C MET A 51 -0.87 0.34 -0.27
N GLY A 52 -0.55 0.52 1.02
CA GLY A 52 0.81 0.86 1.46
C GLY A 52 1.72 -0.32 1.78
N ALA A 53 1.28 -1.57 1.64
CA ALA A 53 2.05 -2.75 2.03
C ALA A 53 3.38 -2.93 1.24
N GLY A 54 3.53 -2.22 0.11
CA GLY A 54 4.76 -2.25 -0.69
C GLY A 54 5.96 -1.50 -0.10
N LEU A 55 5.78 -0.75 1.01
CA LEU A 55 6.83 0.09 1.59
C LEU A 55 8.11 -0.70 1.92
N GLU A 56 7.99 -1.85 2.57
CA GLU A 56 9.15 -2.68 2.95
C GLU A 56 9.94 -3.16 1.73
N SER A 57 9.25 -3.64 0.70
CA SER A 57 9.87 -4.11 -0.55
C SER A 57 10.59 -2.96 -1.26
N LEU A 58 9.96 -1.79 -1.33
CA LEU A 58 10.53 -0.60 -1.95
C LEU A 58 11.78 -0.13 -1.19
N ALA A 59 11.74 -0.13 0.15
CA ALA A 59 12.88 0.22 0.98
C ALA A 59 14.05 -0.75 0.79
N ASN A 60 13.77 -2.07 0.75
CA ASN A 60 14.80 -3.08 0.51
C ASN A 60 15.48 -2.89 -0.86
N GLN A 61 14.70 -2.62 -1.90
CA GLN A 61 15.24 -2.38 -3.23
C GLN A 61 16.07 -1.08 -3.27
N ALA A 62 15.57 -0.01 -2.66
CA ALA A 62 16.28 1.26 -2.59
C ALA A 62 17.60 1.13 -1.80
N ALA A 63 17.60 0.40 -0.68
CA ALA A 63 18.79 0.15 0.12
C ALA A 63 19.84 -0.65 -0.65
N GLY A 64 19.44 -1.72 -1.36
CA GLY A 64 20.33 -2.54 -2.18
C GLY A 64 21.00 -1.80 -3.34
N ALA A 65 20.46 -0.63 -3.73
CA ALA A 65 21.03 0.24 -4.76
C ALA A 65 22.12 1.19 -4.25
N THR A 66 22.41 1.19 -2.94
CA THR A 66 23.33 2.16 -2.32
C THR A 66 24.76 1.66 -2.25
N THR A 67 25.72 2.58 -2.24
CA THR A 67 27.13 2.27 -1.98
C THR A 67 27.34 1.72 -0.57
N THR A 68 26.58 2.20 0.42
CA THR A 68 26.63 1.68 1.80
C THR A 68 26.30 0.19 1.87
N PHE A 69 25.28 -0.26 1.11
CA PHE A 69 24.99 -1.68 0.99
C PHE A 69 26.14 -2.45 0.35
N ALA A 70 26.78 -1.89 -0.69
CA ALA A 70 27.95 -2.51 -1.31
C ALA A 70 29.12 -2.66 -0.32
N THR A 71 29.34 -1.69 0.57
CA THR A 71 30.33 -1.79 1.66
C THR A 71 30.00 -2.92 2.64
N LEU A 72 28.75 -3.00 3.11
CA LEU A 72 28.30 -4.11 3.97
C LEU A 72 28.50 -5.46 3.29
N ALA A 73 28.17 -5.56 2.00
CA ALA A 73 28.33 -6.79 1.23
C ALA A 73 29.81 -7.19 1.05
N GLN A 74 30.74 -6.24 0.98
CA GLN A 74 32.17 -6.52 0.97
C GLN A 74 32.68 -7.02 2.33
N GLN A 75 32.12 -6.50 3.43
CA GLN A 75 32.54 -6.87 4.80
C GLN A 75 32.01 -8.24 5.24
N HIS A 76 30.75 -8.53 4.95
CA HIS A 76 30.05 -9.72 5.49
C HIS A 76 29.61 -10.72 4.41
N GLY A 77 29.75 -10.37 3.14
CA GLY A 77 29.14 -11.11 2.03
C GLY A 77 27.72 -10.62 1.72
N ALA A 78 27.30 -10.80 0.47
CA ALA A 78 26.03 -10.24 -0.03
C ALA A 78 24.78 -10.80 0.66
N ALA A 79 24.78 -12.08 1.03
CA ALA A 79 23.65 -12.72 1.70
C ALA A 79 23.44 -12.14 3.11
N GLU A 80 24.53 -11.99 3.87
CA GLU A 80 24.47 -11.43 5.22
C GLU A 80 24.14 -9.95 5.21
N ALA A 81 24.75 -9.17 4.32
CA ALA A 81 24.40 -7.75 4.15
C ALA A 81 22.91 -7.55 3.84
N LYS A 82 22.33 -8.41 2.97
CA LYS A 82 20.90 -8.41 2.70
C LYS A 82 20.08 -8.74 3.95
N HIS A 83 20.49 -9.74 4.72
CA HIS A 83 19.80 -10.14 5.94
C HIS A 83 19.79 -9.01 6.99
N LEU A 84 20.95 -8.40 7.27
CA LEU A 84 21.11 -7.30 8.22
C LEU A 84 20.23 -6.10 7.85
N VAL A 85 20.31 -5.66 6.59
CA VAL A 85 19.55 -4.50 6.11
C VAL A 85 18.06 -4.78 6.07
N ALA A 86 17.64 -5.95 5.57
CA ALA A 86 16.22 -6.32 5.55
C ALA A 86 15.64 -6.42 6.97
N GLY A 87 16.41 -6.94 7.93
CA GLY A 87 16.01 -6.99 9.33
C GLY A 87 15.79 -5.60 9.94
N GLU A 88 16.68 -4.64 9.68
CA GLU A 88 16.51 -3.26 10.14
C GLU A 88 15.33 -2.56 9.45
N ILE A 89 15.15 -2.77 8.14
CA ILE A 89 14.00 -2.21 7.42
C ILE A 89 12.70 -2.75 8.01
N ALA A 90 12.56 -4.07 8.15
CA ALA A 90 11.35 -4.70 8.71
C ALA A 90 11.04 -4.19 10.13
N ARG A 91 12.08 -3.97 10.94
CA ARG A 91 11.94 -3.39 12.29
C ARG A 91 11.43 -1.94 12.26
N LEU A 92 11.87 -1.15 11.28
CA LEU A 92 11.53 0.27 11.18
C LEU A 92 10.21 0.54 10.45
N VAL A 93 9.79 -0.31 9.50
CA VAL A 93 8.57 -0.11 8.69
C VAL A 93 7.34 0.29 9.52
N PRO A 94 7.02 -0.33 10.67
CA PRO A 94 5.85 0.07 11.46
C PRO A 94 5.83 1.55 11.85
N ALA A 95 7.00 2.16 12.11
CA ALA A 95 7.11 3.58 12.47
C ALA A 95 6.96 4.55 11.28
N TYR A 96 7.09 4.03 10.05
CA TYR A 96 6.99 4.80 8.81
C TYR A 96 5.66 4.56 8.08
N GLN A 97 5.02 3.41 8.30
CA GLN A 97 3.81 2.97 7.60
C GLN A 97 2.67 4.00 7.69
N ALA A 98 2.39 4.53 8.88
CA ALA A 98 1.31 5.49 9.05
C ALA A 98 1.50 6.78 8.24
N ARG A 99 2.75 7.26 8.10
CA ARG A 99 3.04 8.44 7.27
C ARG A 99 2.94 8.12 5.78
N TRP A 100 3.37 6.92 5.39
CA TRP A 100 3.27 6.43 4.02
C TRP A 100 1.81 6.28 3.57
N ASP A 101 0.99 5.63 4.39
CA ASP A 101 -0.44 5.42 4.13
C ASP A 101 -1.21 6.73 4.07
N ARG A 102 -0.86 7.70 4.92
CA ARG A 102 -1.44 9.05 4.87
C ARG A 102 -1.09 9.77 3.57
N ASN A 103 0.14 9.62 3.06
CA ASN A 103 0.53 10.19 1.77
C ASN A 103 -0.31 9.57 0.63
N LEU A 104 -0.51 8.25 0.64
CA LEU A 104 -1.40 7.55 -0.31
C LEU A 104 -2.82 8.11 -0.25
N ALA A 105 -3.41 8.19 0.95
CA ALA A 105 -4.75 8.69 1.14
C ALA A 105 -4.89 10.13 0.61
N THR A 106 -3.93 10.99 0.94
CA THR A 106 -3.89 12.38 0.46
C THR A 106 -3.82 12.46 -1.06
N ILE A 107 -3.07 11.57 -1.71
CA ILE A 107 -2.98 11.53 -3.18
C ILE A 107 -4.29 11.04 -3.79
N TYR A 108 -4.89 9.98 -3.26
CA TYR A 108 -6.20 9.51 -3.72
C TYR A 108 -7.29 10.58 -3.58
N ALA A 109 -7.28 11.35 -2.48
CA ALA A 109 -8.22 12.46 -2.27
C ALA A 109 -8.08 13.61 -3.29
N LYS A 110 -6.97 13.70 -4.04
CA LYS A 110 -6.83 14.69 -5.14
C LYS A 110 -7.51 14.24 -6.43
N HIS A 111 -7.65 12.93 -6.64
CA HIS A 111 -8.10 12.35 -7.90
C HIS A 111 -9.55 11.82 -7.85
N PHE A 112 -10.08 11.64 -6.64
CA PHE A 112 -11.41 11.09 -6.42
C PHE A 112 -12.24 11.96 -5.47
N THR A 113 -13.54 12.00 -5.69
CA THR A 113 -14.48 12.59 -4.74
C THR A 113 -14.66 11.68 -3.51
N PRO A 114 -15.14 12.21 -2.37
CA PRO A 114 -15.44 11.39 -1.20
C PRO A 114 -16.41 10.23 -1.47
N ASP A 115 -17.37 10.41 -2.39
CA ASP A 115 -18.36 9.38 -2.74
C ASP A 115 -17.75 8.30 -3.64
N GLU A 116 -16.91 8.67 -4.61
CA GLU A 116 -16.15 7.72 -5.42
C GLU A 116 -15.21 6.89 -4.53
N LEU A 117 -14.51 7.52 -3.58
CA LEU A 117 -13.65 6.83 -2.62
C LEU A 117 -14.43 5.86 -1.74
N ARG A 118 -15.62 6.25 -1.26
CA ARG A 118 -16.47 5.37 -0.45
C ARG A 118 -17.02 4.20 -1.27
N SER A 119 -17.41 4.45 -2.51
CA SER A 119 -17.82 3.45 -3.50
C SER A 119 -16.70 2.43 -3.73
N LEU A 120 -15.49 2.89 -4.01
CA LEU A 120 -14.30 2.04 -4.16
C LEU A 120 -13.96 1.28 -2.86
N ALA A 121 -14.00 1.94 -1.71
CA ALA A 121 -13.70 1.34 -0.42
C ALA A 121 -14.73 0.28 -0.01
N THR A 122 -15.97 0.34 -0.50
CA THR A 122 -17.02 -0.62 -0.15
C THR A 122 -17.13 -1.76 -1.17
N GLN A 123 -17.04 -1.43 -2.46
CA GLN A 123 -17.35 -2.34 -3.56
C GLN A 123 -16.11 -2.83 -4.33
N GLY A 124 -14.94 -2.22 -4.12
CA GLY A 124 -13.69 -2.59 -4.80
C GLY A 124 -13.83 -2.59 -6.32
N THR A 125 -13.54 -3.72 -6.96
CA THR A 125 -13.62 -3.88 -8.43
C THR A 125 -15.05 -3.86 -8.98
N GLY A 126 -16.06 -4.06 -8.14
CA GLY A 126 -17.48 -3.94 -8.51
C GLY A 126 -18.00 -2.50 -8.49
N SER A 127 -17.20 -1.55 -8.01
CA SER A 127 -17.55 -0.13 -7.99
C SER A 127 -17.73 0.40 -9.43
N PRO A 128 -18.72 1.31 -9.66
CA PRO A 128 -18.80 2.06 -10.91
C PRO A 128 -17.52 2.86 -11.21
N ASP A 129 -16.74 3.18 -10.18
CA ASP A 129 -15.51 3.97 -10.26
C ASP A 129 -14.27 3.11 -10.50
N ALA A 130 -14.40 1.78 -10.58
CA ALA A 130 -13.26 0.86 -10.72
C ALA A 130 -12.44 1.11 -11.99
N ALA A 131 -13.08 1.52 -13.10
CA ALA A 131 -12.38 1.86 -14.33
C ALA A 131 -11.49 3.10 -14.17
N LYS A 132 -12.02 4.15 -13.51
CA LYS A 132 -11.27 5.36 -13.15
C LYS A 132 -10.14 5.03 -12.17
N PHE A 133 -10.41 4.20 -11.18
CA PHE A 133 -9.41 3.74 -10.22
C PHE A 133 -8.21 3.08 -10.91
N ARG A 134 -8.46 2.18 -11.88
CA ARG A 134 -7.40 1.54 -12.67
C ARG A 134 -6.62 2.53 -13.52
N SER A 135 -7.29 3.46 -14.20
CA SER A 135 -6.60 4.43 -15.07
C SER A 135 -5.77 5.44 -14.29
N THR A 136 -6.09 5.69 -13.02
CA THR A 136 -5.40 6.65 -12.15
C THR A 136 -4.16 6.06 -11.48
N GLN A 137 -3.98 4.73 -11.47
CA GLN A 137 -2.86 4.06 -10.77
C GLN A 137 -1.48 4.59 -11.16
N ALA A 138 -1.25 4.84 -12.46
CA ALA A 138 0.03 5.36 -12.94
C ALA A 138 0.32 6.78 -12.39
N THR A 139 -0.69 7.64 -12.37
CA THR A 139 -0.59 9.00 -11.80
C THR A 139 -0.35 8.94 -10.29
N VAL A 140 -1.09 8.10 -9.56
CA VAL A 140 -0.89 7.91 -8.11
C VAL A 140 0.52 7.42 -7.81
N ALA A 141 1.04 6.47 -8.60
CA ALA A 141 2.41 5.98 -8.43
C ALA A 141 3.45 7.09 -8.64
N ALA A 142 3.28 7.93 -9.67
CA ALA A 142 4.16 9.07 -9.91
C ALA A 142 4.09 10.12 -8.79
N ASP A 143 2.89 10.44 -8.31
CA ASP A 143 2.69 11.35 -7.18
C ASP A 143 3.31 10.79 -5.88
N MET A 144 3.13 9.49 -5.63
CA MET A 144 3.72 8.82 -4.48
C MET A 144 5.24 8.83 -4.53
N GLN A 145 5.83 8.63 -5.71
CA GLN A 145 7.25 8.81 -5.92
C GLN A 145 7.70 10.21 -5.52
N ALA A 146 7.05 11.24 -6.05
CA ALA A 146 7.44 12.63 -5.79
C ALA A 146 7.29 13.02 -4.32
N VAL A 147 6.16 12.68 -3.70
CA VAL A 147 5.81 13.11 -2.33
C VAL A 147 6.49 12.27 -1.26
N SER A 148 6.65 10.96 -1.49
CA SER A 148 7.12 10.02 -0.45
C SER A 148 8.59 9.63 -0.60
N SER A 149 9.31 10.11 -1.62
CA SER A 149 10.76 9.87 -1.75
C SER A 149 11.55 10.28 -0.50
N PRO A 150 11.33 11.46 0.12
CA PRO A 150 12.05 11.83 1.34
C PRO A 150 11.78 10.88 2.52
N LEU A 151 10.54 10.41 2.66
CA LEU A 151 10.16 9.46 3.71
C LEU A 151 10.84 8.10 3.50
N LEU A 152 10.87 7.61 2.26
CA LEU A 152 11.58 6.39 1.88
C LEU A 152 13.08 6.50 2.12
N GLN A 153 13.68 7.63 1.73
CA GLN A 153 15.10 7.91 1.96
C GLN A 153 15.44 7.87 3.44
N GLN A 154 14.64 8.51 4.29
CA GLN A 154 14.87 8.51 5.74
C GLN A 154 14.86 7.08 6.30
N LEU A 155 13.85 6.27 5.94
CA LEU A 155 13.77 4.85 6.33
C LEU A 155 15.03 4.07 5.91
N VAL A 156 15.43 4.22 4.65
CA VAL A 156 16.59 3.51 4.08
C VAL A 156 17.89 3.93 4.74
N THR A 157 18.09 5.24 4.94
CA THR A 157 19.28 5.78 5.60
C THR A 157 19.39 5.27 7.03
N GLU A 158 18.30 5.28 7.80
CA GLU A 158 18.28 4.79 9.17
C GLU A 158 18.58 3.28 9.21
N ALA A 159 17.97 2.49 8.33
CA ALA A 159 18.22 1.04 8.27
C ALA A 159 19.68 0.71 7.90
N LEU A 160 20.24 1.38 6.89
CA LEU A 160 21.64 1.18 6.49
C LEU A 160 22.62 1.62 7.58
N HIS A 161 22.32 2.74 8.27
CA HIS A 161 23.13 3.21 9.39
C HIS A 161 23.15 2.19 10.53
N ASN A 162 22.00 1.66 10.93
CA ASN A 162 21.91 0.65 11.98
C ASN A 162 22.61 -0.65 11.57
N ALA A 163 22.49 -1.05 10.30
CA ALA A 163 23.14 -2.26 9.79
C ALA A 163 24.68 -2.14 9.78
N LEU A 164 25.24 -0.96 9.53
CA LEU A 164 26.69 -0.70 9.61
C LEU A 164 27.28 -0.85 11.02
N GLN A 165 26.44 -0.82 12.04
CA GLN A 165 26.87 -0.97 13.44
C GLN A 165 26.80 -2.42 13.94
N ARG A 166 26.40 -3.35 13.08
CA ARG A 166 26.31 -4.79 13.38
C ARG A 166 27.65 -5.46 13.05
#